data_AF-A0A0K0EYS2-F1
#
_entry.id   AF-A0A0K0EYS2-F1
#
_cell.length_a   1.000
_cell.length_b   1.000
_cell.length_c   1.000
_cell.angle_alpha   90.00
_cell.angle_beta   90.00
_cell.angle_gamma   90.00
#
_symmetry.space_group_name_H-M   'P 1'
#
loop_
_entity.id
_entity.type
_entity.pdbx_description
1 polymer ?
#
loop_
_entity_poly.entity_id
_entity_poly.type
_entity_poly.pdbx_seq_one_letter_code
_entity_poly.pdbx_strand_id
1 'polypeptide(L)'
;MPQPKKRVPRSEKHDVDLVKSLQQMQDEFDKEISNEIDKLSKSITEVIDQKTEILYNILIEKLPEQLLHMSYKDFLEQGPPTLFPTDNHNDTIMMVQSIRNKVKNGEASPKTTTKYQALKKLFK
;
A
#
# COMPACT_ATOMS: atom_id res chain seq x y z
N MET A 1 69.21 12.30 -23.90
CA MET A 1 68.22 12.02 -22.82
C MET A 1 66.94 12.80 -23.13
N PRO A 2 65.74 12.19 -23.11
CA PRO A 2 64.49 12.90 -23.35
C PRO A 2 64.03 13.63 -22.06
N GLN A 3 63.61 14.89 -22.20
CA GLN A 3 63.15 15.71 -21.07
C GLN A 3 61.81 15.23 -20.50
N PRO A 4 61.59 15.32 -19.18
CA PRO A 4 60.33 14.95 -18.57
C PRO A 4 59.24 15.95 -18.95
N LYS A 5 58.12 15.43 -19.51
CA LYS A 5 56.92 16.21 -19.84
C LYS A 5 56.39 16.89 -18.56
N LYS A 6 56.33 18.22 -18.56
CA LYS A 6 55.65 19.01 -17.51
C LYS A 6 54.18 18.58 -17.44
N ARG A 7 53.76 18.05 -16.29
CA ARG A 7 52.34 17.83 -16.00
C ARG A 7 51.67 19.19 -15.89
N VAL A 8 50.67 19.43 -16.75
CA VAL A 8 49.81 20.61 -16.66
C VAL A 8 48.96 20.47 -15.39
N PRO A 9 48.92 21.48 -14.50
CA PRO A 9 48.08 21.41 -13.31
C PRO A 9 46.61 21.40 -13.75
N ARG A 10 45.90 20.33 -13.39
CA ARG A 10 44.45 20.23 -13.59
C ARG A 10 43.79 21.29 -12.72
N SER A 11 43.01 22.18 -13.32
CA SER A 11 42.34 23.28 -12.62
C SER A 11 41.28 22.71 -11.67
N GLU A 12 41.56 22.66 -10.37
CA GLU A 12 40.64 22.19 -9.33
C GLU A 12 39.28 22.91 -9.35
N LYS A 13 39.25 24.16 -9.83
CA LYS A 13 38.01 24.93 -10.00
C LYS A 13 37.04 24.29 -11.01
N HIS A 14 37.56 23.65 -12.05
CA HIS A 14 36.75 23.04 -13.10
C HIS A 14 36.08 21.74 -12.64
N ASP A 15 36.76 20.97 -11.76
CA ASP A 15 36.19 19.74 -11.17
C ASP A 15 35.11 20.08 -10.13
N VAL A 16 35.29 21.14 -9.32
CA VAL A 16 34.29 21.57 -8.34
C VAL A 16 33.00 22.07 -9.02
N ASP A 17 33.12 22.74 -10.16
CA ASP A 17 31.97 23.27 -10.91
C ASP A 17 31.18 22.13 -11.60
N LEU A 18 31.89 21.13 -12.12
CA LEU A 18 31.28 19.92 -12.68
C LEU A 18 30.52 19.12 -11.62
N VAL A 19 31.11 18.92 -10.44
CA VAL A 19 30.45 18.18 -9.34
C VAL A 19 29.17 18.89 -8.90
N LYS A 20 29.18 20.22 -8.80
CA LYS A 20 27.96 20.99 -8.48
C LYS A 20 26.90 20.87 -9.56
N SER A 21 27.29 20.93 -10.83
CA SER A 21 26.35 20.78 -11.95
C SER A 21 25.72 19.40 -11.99
N LEU A 22 26.50 18.35 -11.73
CA LEU A 22 26.00 16.98 -11.66
C LEU A 22 25.06 16.77 -10.47
N GLN A 23 25.38 17.35 -9.31
CA GLN A 23 24.50 17.28 -8.14
C GLN A 23 23.17 17.97 -8.41
N GLN A 24 23.19 19.16 -9.01
CA GLN A 24 21.97 19.87 -9.36
C GLN A 24 21.11 19.08 -10.36
N MET A 25 21.74 18.46 -11.36
CA MET A 25 21.04 17.61 -12.32
C MET A 25 20.42 16.39 -11.66
N GLN A 26 21.11 15.78 -10.69
CA GLN A 26 20.57 14.67 -9.90
C GLN A 26 19.35 15.12 -9.09
N ASP A 27 19.43 16.26 -8.40
CA ASP A 27 18.33 16.79 -7.59
C ASP A 27 17.10 17.12 -8.46
N GLU A 28 17.32 17.62 -9.69
CA GLU A 28 16.26 17.88 -10.67
C GLU A 28 15.58 16.58 -11.14
N PHE A 29 16.36 15.54 -11.45
CA PHE A 29 15.82 14.24 -11.83
C PHE A 29 15.07 13.55 -10.68
N ASP A 30 15.60 13.60 -9.46
CA ASP A 30 14.93 13.03 -8.29
C ASP A 30 13.56 13.69 -8.06
N LYS A 31 13.48 15.00 -8.26
CA LYS A 31 12.22 15.75 -8.18
C LYS A 31 11.25 15.35 -9.29
N GLU A 32 11.72 15.18 -10.52
CA GLU A 32 10.88 14.74 -11.65
C GLU A 32 10.33 13.33 -11.42
N ILE A 33 11.19 12.40 -11.00
CA ILE A 33 10.81 11.03 -10.67
C ILE A 33 9.77 11.01 -9.56
N SER A 34 9.98 11.76 -8.48
CA SER A 34 9.01 11.83 -7.37
C SER A 34 7.65 12.35 -7.85
N ASN A 35 7.64 13.39 -8.68
CA ASN A 35 6.39 13.94 -9.22
C ASN A 35 5.64 12.93 -10.09
N GLU A 36 6.35 12.16 -10.93
CA GLU A 36 5.72 11.13 -11.76
C GLU A 36 5.20 9.95 -10.94
N ILE A 37 5.92 9.54 -9.89
CA ILE A 37 5.44 8.53 -8.93
C ILE A 37 4.14 8.99 -8.26
N ASP A 38 4.07 10.24 -7.81
CA ASP A 38 2.88 10.80 -7.17
C ASP A 38 1.68 10.85 -8.13
N LYS A 39 1.90 11.27 -9.38
CA LYS A 39 0.87 11.27 -10.43
C LYS A 39 0.36 9.85 -10.69
N LEU A 40 1.26 8.88 -10.89
CA LEU A 40 0.90 7.47 -11.12
C LEU A 40 0.11 6.90 -9.94
N SER A 41 0.55 7.16 -8.72
CA SER A 41 -0.12 6.67 -7.50
C SER A 41 -1.54 7.22 -7.40
N LYS A 42 -1.73 8.51 -7.72
CA LYS A 42 -3.05 9.13 -7.76
C LYS A 42 -3.93 8.50 -8.84
N SER A 43 -3.44 8.37 -10.07
CA SER A 43 -4.20 7.77 -11.17
C SER A 43 -4.59 6.32 -10.90
N ILE A 44 -3.70 5.52 -10.29
CA ILE A 44 -4.01 4.14 -9.92
C ILE A 44 -5.14 4.10 -8.90
N THR A 45 -5.10 4.98 -7.89
CA THR A 45 -6.14 5.05 -6.86
C THR A 45 -7.49 5.41 -7.49
N GLU A 46 -7.53 6.43 -8.36
CA GLU A 46 -8.75 6.83 -9.07
C GLU A 46 -9.32 5.69 -9.93
N VAL A 47 -8.46 4.93 -10.62
CA VAL A 47 -8.90 3.76 -11.41
C VAL A 47 -9.45 2.67 -10.51
N ILE A 48 -8.78 2.36 -9.39
CA ILE A 48 -9.26 1.35 -8.44
C ILE A 48 -10.63 1.75 -7.89
N ASP A 49 -10.81 3.01 -7.49
CA ASP A 49 -12.08 3.51 -6.95
C ASP A 49 -13.20 3.38 -7.98
N GLN A 50 -12.97 3.86 -9.22
CA GLN A 50 -13.96 3.77 -10.30
C GLN A 50 -14.34 2.32 -10.63
N LYS A 51 -13.36 1.41 -10.70
CA LYS A 51 -13.64 -0.01 -11.01
C LYS A 51 -14.33 -0.71 -9.85
N THR A 52 -13.99 -0.37 -8.61
CA THR A 52 -14.64 -0.90 -7.42
C THR A 52 -16.09 -0.45 -7.35
N GLU A 53 -16.38 0.81 -7.65
CA GLU A 53 -17.75 1.33 -7.71
C GLU A 53 -18.58 0.62 -8.78
N ILE A 54 -18.02 0.41 -9.98
CA ILE A 54 -18.69 -0.35 -11.05
C ILE A 54 -18.98 -1.78 -10.59
N LEU A 55 -18.01 -2.47 -9.97
CA LEU A 55 -18.21 -3.83 -9.47
C LEU A 55 -19.26 -3.87 -8.36
N TYR A 56 -19.23 -2.91 -7.44
CA TYR A 56 -20.22 -2.77 -6.39
C TYR A 56 -21.63 -2.63 -6.97
N ASN A 57 -21.82 -1.72 -7.93
CA ASN A 57 -23.10 -1.52 -8.59
C ASN A 57 -23.56 -2.78 -9.34
N ILE A 58 -22.66 -3.44 -10.09
CA ILE A 58 -23.00 -4.68 -10.81
C ILE A 58 -23.42 -5.79 -9.84
N LEU A 59 -22.68 -5.97 -8.75
CA LEU A 59 -22.93 -7.04 -7.79
C LEU A 59 -24.19 -6.80 -6.97
N ILE A 60 -24.48 -5.54 -6.63
CA ILE A 60 -25.58 -5.19 -5.72
C ILE A 60 -26.87 -4.88 -6.45
N GLU A 61 -26.86 -4.16 -7.58
CA GLU A 61 -28.08 -3.87 -8.34
C GLU A 61 -28.72 -5.15 -8.89
N LYS A 62 -27.91 -6.17 -9.16
CA LYS A 62 -28.39 -7.47 -9.64
C LYS A 62 -28.62 -8.47 -8.52
N LEU A 63 -28.29 -8.14 -7.27
CA LEU A 63 -28.51 -9.03 -6.14
C LEU A 63 -29.99 -9.03 -5.78
N PRO A 64 -30.63 -10.19 -5.63
CA PRO A 64 -31.95 -10.27 -5.04
C PRO A 64 -32.01 -9.58 -3.67
N GLU A 65 -33.06 -8.81 -3.43
CA GLU A 65 -33.26 -8.04 -2.19
C GLU A 65 -33.20 -8.94 -0.93
N GLN A 66 -33.64 -10.20 -1.04
CA GLN A 66 -33.53 -11.17 0.05
C GLN A 66 -32.08 -11.48 0.43
N LEU A 67 -31.16 -11.48 -0.54
CA LEU A 67 -29.72 -11.70 -0.30
C LEU A 67 -29.03 -10.44 0.25
N LEU A 68 -29.55 -9.24 -0.06
CA LEU A 68 -29.03 -7.99 0.50
C LEU A 68 -29.36 -7.82 1.98
N HIS A 69 -30.53 -8.30 2.42
CA HIS A 69 -30.97 -8.21 3.81
C HIS A 69 -30.59 -9.42 4.67
N MET A 70 -30.03 -10.45 4.04
CA MET A 70 -29.55 -11.67 4.67
C MET A 70 -28.24 -11.42 5.44
N SER A 71 -28.04 -12.13 6.56
CA SER A 71 -26.77 -12.05 7.27
C SER A 71 -25.64 -12.62 6.39
N TYR A 72 -24.44 -12.02 6.44
CA TYR A 72 -23.33 -12.47 5.60
C TYR A 72 -22.98 -13.96 5.80
N LYS A 73 -23.20 -14.48 7.00
CA LYS A 73 -23.02 -15.91 7.31
C LYS A 73 -24.01 -16.76 6.50
N ASP A 74 -25.29 -16.42 6.56
CA ASP A 74 -26.33 -17.19 5.89
C ASP A 74 -26.19 -17.08 4.35
N PHE A 75 -25.68 -15.95 3.85
CA PHE A 75 -25.36 -15.76 2.43
C PHE A 75 -24.27 -16.71 1.94
N LEU A 76 -23.18 -16.85 2.70
CA LEU A 76 -22.11 -17.79 2.37
C LEU A 76 -22.58 -19.24 2.38
N GLU A 77 -23.53 -19.58 3.26
CA GLU A 77 -24.13 -20.91 3.35
C GLU A 77 -25.08 -21.23 2.17
N GLN A 78 -25.53 -20.23 1.39
CA GLN A 78 -26.32 -20.46 0.16
C GLN A 78 -25.46 -20.85 -1.06
N GLY A 79 -24.14 -20.66 -1.00
CA GLY A 79 -23.23 -20.98 -2.10
C GLY A 79 -23.04 -22.49 -2.28
N PRO A 80 -22.62 -22.95 -3.46
CA PRO A 80 -22.14 -24.32 -3.61
C PRO A 80 -21.01 -24.58 -2.60
N PRO A 81 -20.92 -25.77 -1.99
CA PRO A 81 -19.83 -26.09 -1.07
C PRO A 81 -18.51 -25.79 -1.77
N THR A 82 -17.78 -24.81 -1.23
CA THR A 82 -16.51 -24.38 -1.77
C THR A 82 -15.55 -25.57 -1.73
N LEU A 83 -15.02 -25.97 -2.90
CA LEU A 83 -14.00 -27.00 -3.05
C LEU A 83 -12.64 -26.60 -2.43
N PHE A 84 -12.53 -25.36 -1.97
CA PHE A 84 -11.37 -24.84 -1.27
C PHE A 84 -11.70 -24.77 0.23
N PRO A 85 -10.78 -25.20 1.10
CA PRO A 85 -10.99 -25.14 2.54
C PRO A 85 -11.37 -23.71 2.93
N THR A 86 -12.51 -23.59 3.60
CA THR A 86 -13.10 -22.36 4.13
C THR A 86 -12.30 -21.76 5.29
N ASP A 87 -11.04 -22.14 5.45
CA ASP A 87 -10.14 -21.65 6.49
C ASP A 87 -9.73 -20.18 6.30
N ASN A 88 -10.09 -19.55 5.17
CA ASN A 88 -9.65 -18.19 4.87
C ASN A 88 -10.71 -17.32 4.17
N HIS A 89 -11.90 -17.17 4.76
CA HIS A 89 -12.97 -16.36 4.14
C HIS A 89 -13.20 -14.98 4.77
N ASN A 90 -12.36 -14.58 5.72
CA ASN A 90 -12.45 -13.20 6.17
C ASN A 90 -11.13 -12.75 6.77
N ASP A 91 -10.23 -12.24 5.93
CA ASP A 91 -8.98 -11.60 6.35
C ASP A 91 -9.24 -10.54 7.44
N THR A 92 -10.39 -9.87 7.38
CA THR A 92 -10.80 -8.89 8.39
C THR A 92 -11.16 -9.56 9.72
N ILE A 93 -11.96 -10.64 9.74
CA ILE A 93 -12.27 -11.38 10.99
C ILE A 93 -11.02 -12.06 11.54
N MET A 94 -10.19 -12.67 10.69
CA MET A 94 -8.91 -13.28 11.08
C MET A 94 -7.96 -12.24 11.67
N MET A 95 -7.87 -11.05 11.07
CA MET A 95 -7.07 -9.95 11.59
C MET A 95 -7.62 -9.45 12.93
N VAL A 96 -8.94 -9.30 13.08
CA VAL A 96 -9.58 -8.90 14.35
C VAL A 96 -9.36 -9.95 15.44
N GLN A 97 -9.47 -11.24 15.10
CA GLN A 97 -9.19 -12.35 16.02
C GLN A 97 -7.72 -12.42 16.40
N SER A 98 -6.80 -12.24 15.44
CA SER A 98 -5.35 -12.20 15.67
C SER A 98 -4.97 -11.04 16.60
N ILE A 99 -5.51 -9.85 16.37
CA ILE A 99 -5.33 -8.68 17.24
C ILE A 99 -5.88 -8.97 18.64
N ARG A 100 -7.09 -9.54 18.76
CA ARG A 100 -7.70 -9.91 20.04
C ARG A 100 -6.86 -10.93 20.80
N ASN A 101 -6.36 -11.97 20.13
CA ASN A 101 -5.56 -13.03 20.74
C ASN A 101 -4.21 -12.51 21.24
N LYS A 102 -3.52 -11.68 20.44
CA LYS A 102 -2.27 -11.03 20.86
C LYS A 102 -2.46 -10.18 22.12
N VAL A 103 -3.57 -9.44 22.22
CA VAL A 103 -3.87 -8.65 23.43
C VAL A 103 -4.20 -9.54 24.62
N LYS A 104 -5.03 -10.57 24.44
CA LYS A 104 -5.43 -11.49 25.53
C LYS A 104 -4.25 -12.28 26.10
N ASN A 105 -3.29 -12.64 25.26
CA ASN A 105 -2.12 -13.44 25.65
C ASN A 105 -0.95 -12.57 26.15
N GLY A 106 -1.09 -11.24 26.18
CA GLY A 106 -0.02 -10.32 26.63
C GLY A 106 1.11 -10.10 25.63
N GLU A 107 0.96 -10.58 24.39
CA GLU A 107 1.96 -10.50 23.32
C GLU A 107 1.79 -9.25 22.42
N ALA A 108 0.81 -8.40 22.72
CA ALA A 108 0.47 -7.26 21.90
C ALA A 108 1.46 -6.09 22.10
N SER A 109 1.98 -5.58 20.98
CA SER A 109 2.65 -4.28 20.96
C SER A 109 1.69 -3.15 21.37
N PRO A 110 2.19 -1.99 21.86
CA PRO A 110 1.35 -0.84 22.18
C PRO A 110 0.45 -0.40 21.02
N LYS A 111 0.96 -0.44 19.79
CA LYS A 111 0.21 -0.11 18.56
C LYS A 111 -0.94 -1.10 18.31
N THR A 112 -0.73 -2.40 18.58
CA THR A 112 -1.74 -3.45 18.47
C THR A 112 -2.84 -3.27 19.52
N THR A 113 -2.48 -2.89 20.74
CA THR A 113 -3.42 -2.62 21.83
C THR A 113 -4.32 -1.42 21.52
N THR A 114 -3.76 -0.33 20.96
CA THR A 114 -4.55 0.82 20.51
C THR A 114 -5.54 0.45 19.41
N LYS A 115 -5.12 -0.36 18.42
CA LYS A 115 -6.01 -0.87 17.37
C LYS A 115 -7.15 -1.71 17.96
N TYR A 116 -6.85 -2.59 18.92
CA TYR A 116 -7.87 -3.38 19.61
C TYR A 116 -8.89 -2.52 20.36
N GLN A 117 -8.43 -1.48 21.06
CA GLN A 117 -9.33 -0.56 21.76
C GLN A 117 -10.22 0.24 20.79
N ALA A 118 -9.68 0.67 19.65
CA ALA A 118 -10.46 1.34 18.61
C ALA A 118 -11.54 0.40 18.04
N LEU A 119 -11.17 -0.84 17.72
CA LEU A 119 -12.13 -1.87 17.27
C LEU A 119 -13.23 -2.12 18.30
N LYS A 120 -12.87 -2.23 19.59
CA LYS A 120 -13.84 -2.46 20.68
C LYS A 120 -14.90 -1.35 20.80
N LYS A 121 -14.59 -0.11 20.37
CA LYS A 121 -15.55 1.00 20.37
C LYS A 121 -16.57 0.92 19.23
N LEU A 122 -16.26 0.22 18.14
CA LEU A 122 -17.15 0.07 16.97
C LEU A 122 -18.25 -0.98 17.20
N PHE A 123 -18.06 -1.89 18.16
CA PHE A 123 -18.98 -2.99 18.49
C PHE A 123 -19.65 -2.79 19.86
N LYS A 124 -19.83 -1.54 20.28
CA LYS A 124 -20.40 -1.14 21.58
C LYS A 124 -21.69 -0.37 21.39
#